data_AF-A0A351FPE8-F1
#
_entry.id   AF-A0A351FPE8-F1
#
_cell.length_a   1.000
_cell.length_b   1.000
_cell.length_c   1.000
_cell.angle_alpha   90.00
_cell.angle_beta   90.00
_cell.angle_gamma   90.00
#
_symmetry.space_group_name_H-M   'P 1'
#
loop_
_entity.id
_entity.type
_entity.pdbx_description
1 polymer ?
#
loop_
_entity_poly.entity_id
_entity_poly.type
_entity_poly.pdbx_seq_one_letter_code
_entity_poly.pdbx_strand_id
1 'polypeptide(L)'
;MEKSLQQPTLILNRNWQPVNVTTVARALTMLWSSKARVVDPDDYQLYDWHEWSQLAPGQHQACVRAVRFQLRVPEVMTVTNYGHVPSGSVAFSRRKIFKRDHFTCQYCHCQPGLGELSIDHVI
;
A
#
# COMPACT_ATOMS: atom_id res chain seq x y z
N MET A 1 10.97 17.63 2.87
CA MET A 1 9.70 16.94 3.18
C MET A 1 10.03 15.61 3.81
N GLU A 2 9.53 15.32 5.02
CA GLU A 2 9.90 14.14 5.80
C GLU A 2 9.58 12.84 5.05
N LYS A 3 10.62 12.06 4.74
CA LYS A 3 10.56 10.82 3.97
C LYS A 3 9.59 9.80 4.59
N SER A 4 9.42 9.82 5.92
CA SER A 4 8.59 8.86 6.67
C SER A 4 7.10 8.92 6.34
N LEU A 5 6.54 10.10 6.07
CA LEU A 5 5.10 10.24 5.79
C LEU A 5 4.67 9.69 4.42
N GLN A 6 5.61 9.60 3.48
CA GLN A 6 5.39 9.06 2.14
C GLN A 6 5.74 7.57 2.02
N GLN A 7 6.21 6.96 3.11
CA GLN A 7 6.49 5.52 3.13
C GLN A 7 5.19 4.73 2.89
N PRO A 8 5.30 3.56 2.22
CA PRO A 8 4.15 2.68 2.03
C PRO A 8 3.76 1.99 3.34
N THR A 9 2.46 1.91 3.59
CA THR A 9 1.81 1.14 4.65
C THR A 9 0.85 0.15 4.00
N LEU A 10 0.99 -1.13 4.35
CA LEU A 10 0.10 -2.19 3.88
C LEU A 10 -1.25 -2.11 4.60
N ILE A 11 -2.33 -2.15 3.85
CA ILE A 11 -3.70 -2.18 4.39
C ILE A 11 -4.31 -3.56 4.16
N LEU A 12 -4.72 -4.18 5.26
CA LEU A 12 -5.47 -5.43 5.32
C LEU A 12 -6.96 -5.15 5.52
N ASN A 13 -7.81 -6.02 5.00
CA ASN A 13 -9.23 -6.03 5.36
C ASN A 13 -9.47 -6.76 6.70
N ARG A 14 -10.73 -6.77 7.15
CA ARG A 14 -11.16 -7.50 8.36
C ARG A 14 -10.86 -9.00 8.32
N ASN A 15 -10.68 -9.56 7.12
CA ASN A 15 -10.35 -10.96 6.89
C ASN A 15 -8.83 -11.19 6.78
N TRP A 16 -8.01 -10.20 7.16
CA TRP A 16 -6.54 -10.25 7.11
C TRP A 16 -5.94 -10.43 5.72
N GLN A 17 -6.70 -10.09 4.68
CA GLN A 17 -6.22 -10.14 3.30
C GLN A 17 -5.68 -8.76 2.88
N PRO A 18 -4.56 -8.70 2.14
CA PRO A 18 -4.02 -7.44 1.64
C PRO A 18 -4.98 -6.87 0.60
N VAL A 19 -5.43 -5.62 0.82
CA VAL A 19 -6.38 -4.96 -0.07
C VAL A 19 -5.85 -3.68 -0.70
N ASN A 20 -4.87 -3.03 -0.09
CA ASN A 20 -4.27 -1.82 -0.64
C ASN A 20 -2.90 -1.51 -0.03
N VAL A 21 -2.13 -0.63 -0.67
CA VAL A 21 -0.96 0.03 -0.10
C VAL A 21 -1.21 1.54 -0.13
N THR A 22 -1.05 2.20 1.01
CA THR A 22 -1.27 3.64 1.16
C THR A 22 -0.03 4.32 1.74
N THR A 23 -0.02 5.64 1.84
CA THR A 23 1.07 6.35 2.54
C THR A 23 0.83 6.35 4.04
N VAL A 24 1.91 6.39 4.83
CA VAL A 24 1.86 6.55 6.29
C VAL A 24 0.92 7.69 6.70
N ALA A 25 0.96 8.83 6.02
CA ALA A 25 0.06 9.97 6.30
C ALA A 25 -1.44 9.59 6.24
N ARG A 26 -1.85 8.86 5.20
CA ARG A 26 -3.24 8.41 5.03
C ARG A 26 -3.58 7.31 6.04
N ALA A 27 -2.64 6.40 6.30
CA ALA A 27 -2.75 5.37 7.32
C ALA A 27 -3.02 5.97 8.71
N LEU A 28 -2.25 6.98 9.12
CA LEU A 28 -2.46 7.68 10.39
C LEU A 28 -3.82 8.38 10.48
N THR A 29 -4.33 8.92 9.36
CA THR A 29 -5.70 9.49 9.31
C THR A 29 -6.76 8.41 9.54
N MET A 30 -6.57 7.20 9.00
CA MET A 30 -7.46 6.07 9.21
C MET A 30 -7.41 5.56 10.66
N LEU A 31 -6.22 5.54 11.27
CA LEU A 31 -6.02 5.19 12.67
C LEU A 31 -6.71 6.19 13.61
N TRP A 32 -6.45 7.49 13.41
CA TRP A 32 -7.03 8.58 14.20
C TRP A 32 -8.56 8.61 14.12
N SER A 33 -9.13 8.28 12.96
CA SER A 33 -10.59 8.22 12.77
C SER A 33 -11.23 6.90 13.23
N SER A 34 -10.48 6.02 13.92
CA SER A 34 -10.93 4.72 14.43
C SER A 34 -11.47 3.76 13.37
N LYS A 35 -11.11 3.98 12.09
CA LYS A 35 -11.52 3.12 10.96
C LYS A 35 -10.57 1.94 10.74
N ALA A 36 -9.39 2.02 11.33
CA ALA A 36 -8.34 1.03 11.20
C ALA A 36 -7.55 0.90 12.50
N ARG A 37 -6.86 -0.23 12.64
CA ARG A 37 -5.93 -0.53 13.73
C ARG A 37 -4.56 -0.86 13.15
N VAL A 38 -3.51 -0.54 13.88
CA VAL A 38 -2.15 -0.98 13.52
C VAL A 38 -2.00 -2.44 13.89
N VAL A 39 -1.34 -3.21 13.03
CA VAL A 39 -0.98 -4.60 13.28
C VAL A 39 0.52 -4.62 13.61
N ASP A 40 0.88 -5.16 14.77
CA ASP A 40 2.30 -5.45 15.03
C ASP A 40 2.75 -6.68 14.23
N PRO A 41 3.79 -6.59 13.39
CA PRO A 41 4.27 -7.74 12.62
C PRO A 41 4.82 -8.89 13.48
N ASP A 42 5.29 -8.61 14.69
CA ASP A 42 6.00 -9.60 15.51
C ASP A 42 5.02 -10.55 16.25
N ASP A 43 3.89 -10.03 16.72
CA ASP A 43 2.93 -10.79 17.54
C ASP A 43 1.46 -10.64 17.12
N TYR A 44 1.19 -9.91 16.02
CA TYR A 44 -0.14 -9.65 15.46
C TYR A 44 -1.10 -8.90 16.40
N GLN A 45 -0.59 -8.26 17.45
CA GLN A 45 -1.41 -7.40 18.30
C GLN A 45 -1.98 -6.23 17.51
N LEU A 46 -3.18 -5.82 17.90
CA LEU A 46 -3.91 -4.72 17.28
C LEU A 46 -3.90 -3.50 18.18
N TYR A 47 -3.35 -2.40 17.70
CA TYR A 47 -3.33 -1.14 18.42
C TYR A 47 -4.29 -0.12 17.81
N ASP A 48 -5.08 0.52 18.66
CA ASP A 48 -5.78 1.75 18.30
C ASP A 48 -4.85 2.98 18.37
N TRP A 49 -5.40 4.16 18.10
CA TRP A 49 -4.61 5.39 18.17
C TRP A 49 -4.02 5.66 19.56
N HIS A 50 -4.81 5.46 20.61
CA HIS A 50 -4.41 5.80 21.97
C HIS A 50 -3.25 4.92 22.43
N GLU A 51 -3.30 3.63 22.12
CA GLU A 51 -2.24 2.67 22.43
C GLU A 51 -1.00 2.94 21.57
N TRP A 52 -1.17 3.07 20.24
CA TRP A 52 -0.05 3.23 19.31
C TRP A 52 0.73 4.53 19.54
N SER A 53 0.04 5.62 19.87
CA SER A 53 0.67 6.93 20.10
C SER A 53 1.52 7.00 21.36
N GLN A 54 1.36 6.05 22.28
CA GLN A 54 2.14 5.96 23.52
C GLN A 54 3.39 5.08 23.38
N LEU A 55 3.46 4.25 22.34
CA LEU A 55 4.61 3.38 22.10
C LEU A 55 5.80 4.21 21.62
N ALA A 56 6.88 4.19 22.40
CA ALA A 56 8.14 4.78 22.01
C ALA A 56 8.74 3.98 20.82
N PRO A 57 9.22 4.65 19.76
CA PRO A 57 9.91 3.97 18.68
C PRO A 57 11.17 3.25 19.17
N GLY A 58 11.42 2.03 18.68
CA GLY A 58 12.67 1.32 18.94
C GLY A 58 13.88 1.98 18.25
N GLN A 59 15.11 1.64 18.66
CA GLN A 59 16.37 2.26 18.17
C GLN A 59 16.56 2.25 16.64
N HIS A 60 15.90 1.33 15.92
CA HIS A 60 16.03 1.16 14.48
C HIS A 60 14.68 1.24 13.73
N GLN A 61 13.62 1.70 14.39
CA GLN A 61 12.32 1.81 13.76
C GLN A 61 12.12 3.18 13.10
N ALA A 62 11.53 3.18 11.91
CA ALA A 62 11.13 4.42 11.27
C ALA A 62 10.11 5.16 12.15
N CYS A 63 10.30 6.46 12.32
CA CYS A 63 9.40 7.30 13.09
C CYS A 63 9.03 8.59 12.34
N VAL A 64 7.86 9.11 12.70
CA VAL A 64 7.42 10.47 12.37
C VAL A 64 7.72 11.35 13.58
N ARG A 65 8.47 12.43 13.38
CA ARG A 65 8.85 13.34 14.46
C ARG A 65 7.84 14.49 14.53
N ALA A 66 7.09 14.57 15.62
CA ALA A 66 6.25 15.72 15.93
C ALA A 66 6.99 16.70 16.84
N VAL A 67 6.36 17.85 17.09
CA VAL A 67 6.94 18.88 17.98
C VAL A 67 7.12 18.36 19.40
N ARG A 68 6.20 17.53 19.89
CA ARG A 68 6.12 17.10 21.30
C ARG A 68 6.37 15.61 21.54
N PHE A 69 6.42 14.80 20.49
CA PHE A 69 6.55 13.34 20.60
C PHE A 69 7.07 12.75 19.29
N GLN A 70 7.42 11.47 19.32
CA GLN A 70 7.75 10.69 18.14
C GLN A 70 6.77 9.54 18.00
N LEU A 71 6.32 9.28 16.78
CA LEU A 71 5.35 8.24 16.49
C LEU A 71 6.02 7.16 15.65
N ARG A 72 5.91 5.89 16.07
CA ARG A 72 6.33 4.74 15.26
C ARG A 72 5.53 4.73 13.94
N VAL A 73 6.22 4.48 12.83
CA VAL A 73 5.57 4.33 11.53
C VAL A 73 4.74 3.04 11.52
N PRO A 74 3.44 3.09 11.20
CA PRO A 74 2.64 1.88 11.03
C PRO A 74 2.97 1.23 9.67
N GLU A 75 3.60 0.06 9.71
CA GLU A 75 3.95 -0.69 8.50
C GLU A 75 2.76 -1.48 7.95
N VAL A 76 1.92 -2.01 8.85
CA VAL A 76 0.74 -2.80 8.52
C VAL A 76 -0.45 -2.28 9.33
N MET A 77 -1.60 -2.12 8.68
CA MET A 77 -2.84 -1.76 9.34
C MET A 77 -4.00 -2.62 8.83
N THR A 78 -4.99 -2.87 9.66
CA THR A 78 -6.24 -3.54 9.28
C THR A 78 -7.43 -2.59 9.41
N VAL A 79 -8.31 -2.57 8.41
CA VAL A 79 -9.59 -1.83 8.48
C VAL A 79 -10.66 -2.66 9.15
N THR A 80 -11.39 -2.06 10.09
CA THR A 80 -12.30 -2.80 10.99
C THR A 80 -13.62 -3.22 10.34
N ASN A 81 -14.16 -2.39 9.45
CA ASN A 81 -15.51 -2.57 8.89
C ASN A 81 -15.53 -3.04 7.43
N TYR A 82 -14.38 -3.19 6.78
CA TYR A 82 -14.30 -3.60 5.37
C TYR A 82 -13.84 -5.05 5.28
N GLY A 83 -14.72 -5.96 4.84
CA GLY A 83 -14.43 -7.38 4.70
C GLY A 83 -14.27 -7.86 3.25
N HIS A 84 -14.45 -6.98 2.27
CA HIS A 84 -14.32 -7.36 0.87
C HIS A 84 -12.85 -7.49 0.48
N VAL A 85 -12.54 -8.46 -0.38
CA VAL A 85 -11.32 -8.43 -1.19
C VAL A 85 -11.67 -7.74 -2.49
N PRO A 86 -10.87 -6.78 -2.96
CA PRO A 86 -11.02 -6.27 -4.32
C PRO A 86 -10.89 -7.44 -5.30
N SER A 87 -12.02 -7.94 -5.82
CA SER A 87 -12.05 -8.91 -6.92
C SER A 87 -11.83 -8.17 -8.24
N GLY A 88 -10.68 -7.52 -8.37
CA GLY A 88 -10.27 -6.88 -9.61
C GLY A 88 -9.73 -7.95 -10.54
N SER A 89 -10.59 -8.67 -11.27
CA SER A 89 -10.08 -9.38 -12.45
C SER A 89 -9.53 -8.30 -13.38
N VAL A 90 -8.21 -8.32 -13.60
CA VAL A 90 -7.61 -7.40 -14.55
C VAL A 90 -8.12 -7.82 -15.92
N ALA A 91 -9.19 -7.16 -16.40
CA ALA A 91 -9.72 -7.43 -17.73
C ALA A 91 -8.57 -7.40 -18.75
N PHE A 92 -8.30 -8.53 -19.38
CA PHE A 92 -7.27 -8.65 -20.41
C PHE A 92 -7.73 -7.86 -21.63
N SER A 93 -7.17 -6.67 -21.80
CA SER A 93 -7.41 -5.83 -22.97
C SER A 93 -6.09 -5.42 -23.59
N ARG A 94 -6.09 -5.15 -24.90
CA ARG A 94 -4.90 -4.66 -25.63
C ARG A 94 -4.21 -3.53 -24.88
N ARG A 95 -4.99 -2.54 -24.43
CA ARG A 95 -4.47 -1.39 -23.70
C ARG A 95 -3.80 -1.76 -22.37
N LYS A 96 -4.32 -2.75 -21.62
CA LYS A 96 -3.69 -3.17 -20.36
C LYS A 96 -2.41 -3.98 -20.60
N ILE A 97 -2.37 -4.80 -21.65
CA ILE A 97 -1.17 -5.54 -22.06
C ILE A 97 -0.08 -4.55 -22.51
N PHE A 98 -0.43 -3.57 -23.34
CA PHE A 98 0.53 -2.53 -23.75
C PHE A 98 1.00 -1.68 -22.56
N LYS A 99 0.12 -1.37 -21.60
CA LYS A 99 0.51 -0.66 -20.38
C LYS A 99 1.48 -1.48 -19.52
N ARG A 100 1.29 -2.80 -19.41
CA ARG A 100 2.24 -3.72 -18.73
C ARG A 100 3.62 -3.63 -19.36
N ASP A 101 3.68 -3.59 -20.69
CA ASP A 101 4.93 -3.59 -21.45
C ASP A 101 5.46 -2.16 -21.71
N HIS A 102 4.98 -1.16 -20.97
CA HIS A 102 5.36 0.26 -21.15
C HIS A 102 5.28 0.74 -22.61
N PHE A 103 4.29 0.26 -23.36
CA PHE A 103 4.10 0.54 -24.78
C PHE A 103 5.33 0.22 -25.64
N THR A 104 6.13 -0.77 -25.22
CA THR A 104 7.38 -1.18 -25.87
C THR A 104 7.17 -2.50 -26.61
N CYS A 105 7.57 -2.57 -27.87
CA CYS A 105 7.53 -3.81 -28.66
C CYS A 105 8.49 -4.85 -28.08
N GLN A 106 8.03 -6.08 -27.87
CA GLN A 106 8.86 -7.15 -27.30
C GLN A 106 9.94 -7.68 -28.26
N TYR A 107 9.80 -7.47 -29.57
CA TYR A 107 10.75 -7.95 -30.57
C TYR A 107 11.84 -6.92 -30.90
N CYS A 108 11.46 -5.65 -31.08
CA CYS A 108 12.39 -4.59 -31.52
C CYS A 108 12.70 -3.54 -30.46
N HIS A 109 12.05 -3.58 -29.30
CA HIS A 109 12.23 -2.64 -28.18
C HIS A 109 11.89 -1.17 -28.48
N CYS A 110 11.32 -0.87 -29.64
CA CYS A 110 10.81 0.47 -29.96
C CYS A 110 9.49 0.78 -29.23
N GLN A 111 9.17 2.06 -29.08
CA GLN A 111 7.89 2.57 -28.58
C GLN A 111 7.09 3.25 -29.72
N PRO A 112 6.55 2.48 -30.68
CA PRO A 112 5.88 3.05 -31.85
C PRO A 112 4.49 3.65 -31.53
N GLY A 113 4.00 3.45 -30.31
CA GLY A 113 2.70 3.94 -29.86
C GLY A 113 1.55 2.96 -30.07
N LEU A 114 0.37 3.34 -29.59
CA LEU A 114 -0.76 2.42 -29.39
C LEU A 114 -1.36 1.88 -30.70
N GLY A 115 -1.25 2.63 -31.80
CA GLY A 115 -1.78 2.25 -33.12
C GLY A 115 -0.96 1.18 -33.83
N GLU A 116 0.34 1.10 -33.53
CA GLU A 116 1.28 0.20 -34.21
C GLU A 116 1.60 -1.06 -33.39
N LEU A 117 1.30 -1.08 -32.09
CA LEU A 117 1.47 -2.26 -31.26
C LEU A 117 0.40 -3.32 -31.56
N SER A 118 0.82 -4.55 -31.84
CA SER A 118 -0.01 -5.75 -31.97
C SER A 118 0.13 -6.65 -30.73
N ILE A 119 -0.73 -7.67 -30.65
CA ILE A 119 -0.56 -8.81 -29.74
C ILE A 119 -0.46 -10.04 -30.61
N ASP A 120 0.60 -10.80 -30.42
CA ASP A 120 0.85 -12.03 -31.16
C ASP A 120 0.74 -13.24 -30.22
N HIS A 121 0.38 -14.38 -30.78
CA HIS A 121 0.39 -15.66 -30.06
C HIS A 121 1.75 -16.34 -30.26
N VAL A 122 2.50 -16.52 -29.17
CA VAL A 122 3.80 -17.20 -29.18
C VAL A 122 3.61 -18.64 -28.67
N ILE A 123 4.23 -19.61 -29.33
CA ILE A 123 4.16 -21.06 -29.01
C ILE A 123 5.36 -21.45 -28.14
#